data_AF-A0A662KBR8-F1
#
_entry.id   AF-A0A662KBR8-F1
#
_cell.length_a   1.000
_cell.length_b   1.000
_cell.length_c   1.000
_cell.angle_alpha   90.00
_cell.angle_beta   90.00
_cell.angle_gamma   90.00
#
_symmetry.space_group_name_H-M   'P 1'
#
loop_
_entity.id
_entity.type
_entity.pdbx_description
1 polymer ?
#
loop_
_entity_poly.entity_id
_entity_poly.type
_entity_poly.pdbx_seq_one_letter_code
_entity_poly.pdbx_strand_id
1 'polypeptide(L)'
;MVKRHLKRLVAPKSWKIKRKGITFVTRPRPGMHSKKNSISLNLVLRDMLGYAKTTRDVKVILSKGGVLVDGKQRKDHRFAVGVMDIIEMPKINKCFRVLLNKKGNLYPTEIKGDETKIKLCKIVGKSVIKKGKIQLNLNDGRNIIIDKNKYGTGDTLVIQLPEQKIKEHLKFEKGSFVYLSGGKHKGESGIAEEIKDSIIKVKPKSGESFETSKKFAFVTGKEKPIITLI
;
A
#
# COMPACT_ATOMS: atom_id res chain seq x y z
N MET A 1 -4.07 -2.92 -28.78
CA MET A 1 -5.12 -3.73 -28.09
C MET A 1 -4.74 -3.96 -26.61
N VAL A 2 -5.67 -3.76 -25.66
CA VAL A 2 -5.38 -3.91 -24.22
C VAL A 2 -5.39 -5.39 -23.80
N LYS A 3 -4.27 -5.89 -23.27
CA LYS A 3 -4.15 -7.29 -22.80
C LYS A 3 -5.05 -7.56 -21.58
N ARG A 4 -6.06 -8.44 -21.74
CA ARG A 4 -7.01 -8.82 -20.67
C ARG A 4 -6.49 -9.96 -19.76
N HIS A 5 -5.69 -10.86 -20.32
CA HIS A 5 -5.18 -12.04 -19.62
C HIS A 5 -3.77 -11.82 -19.03
N LEU A 6 -3.40 -12.63 -18.04
CA LEU A 6 -2.06 -12.67 -17.46
C LEU A 6 -1.65 -14.12 -17.22
N LYS A 7 -0.60 -14.58 -17.91
CA LYS A 7 0.01 -15.89 -17.65
C LYS A 7 0.67 -15.90 -16.28
N ARG A 8 0.52 -17.00 -15.54
CA ARG A 8 1.09 -17.18 -14.19
C ARG A 8 2.62 -17.09 -14.18
N LEU A 9 3.27 -17.58 -15.23
CA LEU A 9 4.73 -17.51 -15.40
C LEU A 9 5.27 -16.07 -15.43
N VAL A 10 4.47 -15.12 -15.93
CA VAL A 10 4.87 -13.70 -16.08
C VAL A 10 4.25 -12.82 -14.99
N ALA A 11 3.60 -13.43 -13.98
CA ALA A 11 3.12 -12.68 -12.83
C ALA A 11 4.30 -11.98 -12.10
N PRO A 12 4.10 -10.79 -11.51
CA PRO A 12 5.13 -10.13 -10.72
C PRO A 12 5.70 -11.04 -9.62
N LYS A 13 7.02 -11.02 -9.42
CA LYS A 13 7.68 -11.77 -8.33
C LYS A 13 7.26 -11.26 -6.94
N SER A 14 6.66 -10.07 -6.85
CA SER A 14 6.10 -9.53 -5.62
C SER A 14 4.87 -10.29 -5.12
N TRP A 15 4.21 -11.08 -5.96
CA TRP A 15 3.06 -11.89 -5.55
C TRP A 15 3.56 -13.22 -4.99
N LYS A 16 3.26 -13.51 -3.72
CA LYS A 16 3.59 -14.79 -3.07
C LYS A 16 2.64 -15.90 -3.57
N ILE A 17 2.79 -16.29 -4.83
CA ILE A 17 1.99 -17.34 -5.48
C ILE A 17 2.89 -18.45 -6.04
N LYS A 18 2.42 -19.69 -6.00
CA LYS A 18 3.11 -20.81 -6.65
C LYS A 18 3.10 -20.60 -8.17
N ARG A 19 4.26 -20.81 -8.82
CA ARG A 19 4.41 -20.66 -10.28
C ARG A 19 3.83 -21.84 -11.05
N LYS A 20 4.04 -23.06 -10.55
CA LYS A 20 3.47 -24.29 -11.11
C LYS A 20 1.99 -24.41 -10.74
N GLY A 21 1.16 -24.94 -11.65
CA GLY A 21 -0.29 -25.05 -11.51
C GLY A 21 -1.01 -24.46 -12.74
N ILE A 22 -2.11 -23.76 -12.52
CA ILE A 22 -2.93 -23.18 -13.61
C ILE A 22 -2.15 -22.17 -14.48
N THR A 23 -2.39 -22.20 -15.79
CA THR A 23 -1.70 -21.36 -16.79
C THR A 23 -1.90 -19.86 -16.57
N PHE A 24 -3.09 -19.47 -16.11
CA PHE A 24 -3.50 -18.07 -15.97
C PHE A 24 -3.67 -17.66 -14.51
N VAL A 25 -3.43 -16.38 -14.23
CA VAL A 25 -3.74 -15.75 -12.96
C VAL A 25 -4.70 -14.59 -13.18
N THR A 26 -5.45 -14.27 -12.13
CA THR A 26 -6.34 -13.11 -12.12
C THR A 26 -5.50 -11.85 -12.31
N ARG A 27 -5.68 -11.19 -13.45
CA ARG A 27 -5.05 -9.91 -13.73
C ARG A 27 -5.76 -8.83 -12.90
N PRO A 28 -5.03 -8.06 -12.06
CA PRO A 28 -5.61 -6.91 -11.38
C PRO A 28 -6.12 -5.90 -12.41
N ARG A 29 -7.29 -5.32 -12.15
CA ARG A 29 -7.80 -4.21 -12.94
C ARG A 29 -6.96 -2.95 -12.70
N PRO A 30 -6.87 -2.05 -13.70
CA PRO A 30 -6.31 -0.72 -13.46
C PRO A 30 -7.17 0.00 -12.42
N GLY A 31 -6.52 0.73 -11.51
CA GLY A 31 -7.17 1.39 -10.40
C GLY A 31 -6.16 2.20 -9.59
N MET A 32 -6.36 2.22 -8.26
CA MET A 32 -5.58 2.99 -7.28
C MET A 32 -4.07 2.76 -7.38
N HIS A 33 -3.65 1.53 -7.63
CA HIS A 33 -2.24 1.14 -7.58
C HIS A 33 -1.72 0.61 -8.91
N SER A 34 -0.43 0.80 -9.15
CA SER A 34 0.25 0.23 -10.31
C SER A 34 0.28 -1.29 -10.25
N LYS A 35 0.29 -1.97 -11.41
CA LYS A 35 0.30 -3.44 -11.49
C LYS A 35 1.50 -4.09 -10.78
N LYS A 36 2.64 -3.40 -10.70
CA LYS A 36 3.86 -3.92 -10.04
C LYS A 36 3.72 -3.94 -8.51
N ASN A 37 3.00 -2.95 -7.97
CA ASN A 37 2.86 -2.70 -6.53
C ASN A 37 1.48 -3.10 -5.99
N SER A 38 0.70 -3.84 -6.78
CA SER A 38 -0.64 -4.29 -6.39
C SER A 38 -0.85 -5.75 -6.71
N ILE A 39 -1.82 -6.34 -6.02
CA ILE A 39 -2.30 -7.70 -6.20
C ILE A 39 -3.83 -7.69 -6.24
N SER A 40 -4.44 -8.63 -6.96
CA SER A 40 -5.91 -8.70 -7.01
C SER A 40 -6.48 -9.28 -5.71
N LEU A 41 -7.65 -8.79 -5.27
CA LEU A 41 -8.39 -9.36 -4.13
C LEU A 41 -8.56 -10.88 -4.20
N ASN A 42 -8.79 -11.44 -5.40
CA ASN A 42 -8.88 -12.89 -5.58
C ASN A 42 -7.63 -13.63 -5.11
N LEU A 43 -6.44 -13.15 -5.48
CA LEU A 43 -5.18 -13.79 -5.07
C LEU A 43 -4.93 -13.61 -3.57
N VAL A 44 -5.32 -12.48 -2.99
CA VAL A 44 -5.18 -12.26 -1.54
C VAL A 44 -6.06 -13.23 -0.76
N LEU A 45 -7.34 -13.33 -1.08
CA LEU A 45 -8.28 -14.17 -0.34
C LEU A 45 -8.04 -15.67 -0.57
N ARG A 46 -7.67 -16.06 -1.80
CA ARG A 46 -7.49 -17.47 -2.17
C ARG A 46 -6.09 -17.99 -1.89
N ASP A 47 -5.05 -17.31 -2.39
CA ASP A 47 -3.67 -17.84 -2.37
C ASP A 47 -2.87 -17.39 -1.13
N MET A 48 -3.15 -16.20 -0.57
CA MET A 48 -2.40 -15.67 0.58
C MET A 48 -3.06 -15.98 1.93
N LEU A 49 -4.35 -15.66 2.06
CA LEU A 49 -5.11 -15.83 3.31
C LEU A 49 -5.77 -17.21 3.42
N GLY A 50 -6.05 -17.88 2.30
CA GLY A 50 -6.64 -19.22 2.28
C GLY A 50 -8.13 -19.30 2.67
N TYR A 51 -8.85 -18.17 2.75
CA TYR A 51 -10.28 -18.13 3.08
C TYR A 51 -11.20 -18.63 1.96
N ALA A 52 -10.67 -18.81 0.76
CA ALA A 52 -11.38 -19.33 -0.39
C ALA A 52 -10.52 -20.38 -1.11
N LYS A 53 -11.13 -21.48 -1.56
CA LYS A 53 -10.44 -22.50 -2.37
C LYS A 53 -10.49 -22.14 -3.85
N THR A 54 -11.64 -21.66 -4.33
CA THR A 54 -11.86 -21.33 -5.73
C THR A 54 -12.17 -19.85 -5.94
N THR A 55 -12.02 -19.38 -7.19
CA THR A 55 -12.43 -18.01 -7.56
C THR A 55 -13.95 -17.83 -7.53
N ARG A 56 -14.73 -18.92 -7.62
CA ARG A 56 -16.19 -18.85 -7.44
C ARG A 56 -16.54 -18.47 -6.00
N ASP A 57 -15.87 -19.08 -5.03
CA ASP A 57 -16.05 -18.77 -3.61
C ASP A 57 -15.70 -17.31 -3.30
N VAL A 58 -14.58 -16.82 -3.85
CA VAL A 58 -14.20 -15.41 -3.73
C VAL A 58 -15.31 -14.50 -4.27
N LYS A 59 -15.86 -14.78 -5.45
CA LYS A 59 -16.95 -13.97 -6.01
C LYS A 59 -18.17 -13.97 -5.09
N VAL A 60 -18.52 -15.11 -4.51
CA VAL A 60 -19.64 -15.22 -3.56
C VAL A 60 -19.38 -14.37 -2.31
N ILE A 61 -18.18 -14.46 -1.72
CA ILE A 61 -17.78 -13.67 -0.54
C ILE A 61 -17.90 -12.16 -0.83
N LEU A 62 -17.39 -11.72 -1.99
CA LEU A 62 -17.41 -10.31 -2.39
C LEU A 62 -18.82 -9.83 -2.75
N SER A 63 -19.63 -10.65 -3.42
CA SER A 63 -21.03 -10.32 -3.73
C SER A 63 -21.87 -10.14 -2.48
N LYS A 64 -21.61 -10.94 -1.43
CA LYS A 64 -22.24 -10.81 -0.11
C LYS A 64 -21.70 -9.63 0.73
N GLY A 65 -20.83 -8.78 0.16
CA GLY A 65 -20.27 -7.62 0.86
C GLY A 65 -19.34 -7.98 2.03
N GLY A 66 -18.78 -9.20 2.05
CA GLY A 66 -17.99 -9.70 3.17
C GLY A 66 -16.60 -9.07 3.32
N VAL A 67 -16.19 -8.22 2.37
CA VAL A 67 -14.87 -7.59 2.33
C VAL A 67 -14.99 -6.11 2.05
N LEU A 68 -14.35 -5.31 2.88
CA LEU A 68 -14.17 -3.88 2.68
C LEU A 68 -12.69 -3.60 2.40
N VAL A 69 -12.43 -2.72 1.45
CA VAL A 69 -11.10 -2.18 1.21
C VAL A 69 -11.13 -0.69 1.50
N ASP A 70 -10.29 -0.27 2.43
CA ASP A 70 -10.25 1.08 2.98
C ASP A 70 -11.64 1.59 3.44
N GLY A 71 -12.41 0.73 4.12
CA GLY A 71 -13.76 1.06 4.60
C GLY A 71 -14.86 1.08 3.51
N LYS A 72 -14.56 0.75 2.25
CA LYS A 72 -15.55 0.64 1.18
C LYS A 72 -15.76 -0.80 0.76
N GLN A 73 -17.01 -1.26 0.68
CA GLN A 73 -17.33 -2.60 0.17
C GLN A 73 -16.87 -2.75 -1.28
N ARG A 74 -16.17 -3.84 -1.58
CA ARG A 74 -15.69 -4.15 -2.94
C ARG A 74 -16.29 -5.46 -3.42
N LYS A 75 -17.00 -5.42 -4.54
CA LYS A 75 -17.61 -6.60 -5.18
C LYS A 75 -16.71 -7.21 -6.27
N ASP A 76 -15.70 -6.47 -6.75
CA ASP A 76 -14.86 -6.92 -7.86
C ASP A 76 -13.65 -7.74 -7.37
N HIS A 77 -13.65 -9.03 -7.69
CA HIS A 77 -12.53 -9.94 -7.42
C HIS A 77 -11.19 -9.54 -8.10
N ARG A 78 -11.23 -8.73 -9.17
CA ARG A 78 -10.04 -8.21 -9.84
C ARG A 78 -9.55 -6.87 -9.28
N PHE A 79 -10.23 -6.33 -8.27
CA PHE A 79 -9.83 -5.07 -7.65
C PHE A 79 -8.38 -5.17 -7.15
N ALA A 80 -7.58 -4.17 -7.49
CA ALA A 80 -6.17 -4.11 -7.17
C ALA A 80 -5.96 -3.50 -5.78
N VAL A 81 -5.39 -4.27 -4.87
CA VAL A 81 -4.98 -3.83 -3.54
C VAL A 81 -3.47 -3.67 -3.53
N GLY A 82 -2.99 -2.53 -3.04
CA GLY A 82 -1.57 -2.18 -3.00
C GLY A 82 -1.03 -2.04 -1.59
N VAL A 83 0.19 -1.50 -1.52
CA VAL A 83 0.89 -1.24 -0.25
C VAL A 83 0.13 -0.19 0.56
N MET A 84 0.03 -0.41 1.88
CA MET A 84 -0.71 0.40 2.86
C MET A 84 -2.24 0.33 2.80
N ASP A 85 -2.83 -0.41 1.85
CA ASP A 85 -4.28 -0.60 1.83
C ASP A 85 -4.71 -1.51 2.99
N ILE A 86 -5.91 -1.24 3.51
CA ILE A 86 -6.52 -2.02 4.59
C ILE A 86 -7.66 -2.86 4.01
N ILE A 87 -7.63 -4.16 4.29
CA ILE A 87 -8.64 -5.15 3.94
C ILE A 87 -9.34 -5.58 5.22
N GLU A 88 -10.62 -5.26 5.34
CA GLU A 88 -11.44 -5.60 6.51
C GLU A 88 -12.44 -6.68 6.14
N MET A 89 -12.60 -7.65 7.04
CA MET A 89 -13.57 -8.75 6.92
C MET A 89 -14.45 -8.76 8.18
N PRO A 90 -15.56 -7.98 8.19
CA PRO A 90 -16.37 -7.79 9.41
C PRO A 90 -16.95 -9.09 9.97
N LYS A 91 -17.32 -10.04 9.10
CA LYS A 91 -17.94 -11.32 9.52
C LYS A 91 -17.04 -12.17 10.42
N ILE A 92 -15.73 -12.04 10.26
CA ILE A 92 -14.73 -12.77 11.05
C ILE A 92 -13.97 -11.84 12.00
N ASN A 93 -14.37 -10.57 12.07
CA ASN A 93 -13.71 -9.51 12.83
C ASN A 93 -12.18 -9.44 12.62
N LYS A 94 -11.73 -9.63 11.38
CA LYS A 94 -10.31 -9.55 11.02
C LYS A 94 -10.03 -8.40 10.08
N CYS A 95 -8.93 -7.71 10.33
CA CYS A 95 -8.44 -6.62 9.50
C CYS A 95 -6.98 -6.90 9.12
N PHE A 96 -6.64 -6.62 7.87
CA PHE A 96 -5.30 -6.84 7.34
C PHE A 96 -4.79 -5.59 6.65
N ARG A 97 -3.55 -5.17 6.94
CA ARG A 97 -2.84 -4.17 6.16
C ARG A 97 -1.89 -4.85 5.19
N VAL A 98 -1.92 -4.44 3.93
CA VAL A 98 -1.01 -4.99 2.92
C VAL A 98 0.34 -4.27 2.98
N LEU A 99 1.39 -5.01 3.32
CA LEU A 99 2.77 -4.51 3.38
C LEU A 99 3.67 -5.35 2.46
N LEU A 100 4.91 -4.91 2.25
CA LEU A 100 5.97 -5.71 1.66
C LEU A 100 6.81 -6.38 2.76
N ASN A 101 7.02 -7.68 2.64
CA ASN A 101 8.03 -8.40 3.43
C ASN A 101 9.45 -7.98 3.03
N LYS A 102 10.46 -8.30 3.84
CA LYS A 102 11.89 -8.10 3.52
C LYS A 102 12.34 -8.74 2.18
N LYS A 103 11.65 -9.79 1.72
CA LYS A 103 11.85 -10.41 0.39
C LYS A 103 11.22 -9.59 -0.75
N GLY A 104 10.54 -8.49 -0.43
CA GLY A 104 9.82 -7.62 -1.34
C GLY A 104 8.57 -8.25 -1.96
N ASN A 105 7.86 -9.06 -1.19
CA ASN A 105 6.57 -9.65 -1.56
C ASN A 105 5.44 -8.94 -0.82
N LEU A 106 4.32 -8.70 -1.51
CA LEU A 106 3.10 -8.20 -0.87
C LEU A 106 2.57 -9.27 0.09
N TYR A 107 2.27 -8.86 1.31
CA TYR A 107 1.81 -9.73 2.38
C TYR A 107 0.74 -9.01 3.21
N PRO A 108 -0.44 -9.63 3.42
CA PRO A 108 -1.44 -9.10 4.33
C PRO A 108 -1.03 -9.41 5.77
N THR A 109 -0.73 -8.35 6.54
CA THR A 109 -0.42 -8.43 7.97
C THR A 109 -1.68 -8.14 8.78
N GLU A 110 -2.02 -9.00 9.73
CA GLU A 110 -3.16 -8.78 10.61
C GLU A 110 -2.92 -7.56 11.51
N ILE A 111 -3.91 -6.68 11.60
CA ILE A 111 -3.89 -5.47 12.44
C ILE A 111 -5.12 -5.45 13.35
N LYS A 112 -4.99 -4.79 14.51
CA LYS A 112 -6.04 -4.70 15.53
C LYS A 112 -6.16 -3.26 16.05
N GLY A 113 -7.30 -2.95 16.68
CA GLY A 113 -7.53 -1.68 17.37
C GLY A 113 -7.55 -0.46 16.44
N ASP A 114 -7.01 0.66 16.93
CA ASP A 114 -7.09 1.97 16.27
C ASP A 114 -6.34 2.05 14.94
N GLU A 115 -5.36 1.16 14.71
CA GLU A 115 -4.64 1.08 13.44
C GLU A 115 -5.57 0.77 12.26
N THR A 116 -6.68 0.09 12.49
CA THR A 116 -7.66 -0.26 11.44
C THR A 116 -8.29 0.97 10.80
N LYS A 117 -8.46 2.03 11.59
CA LYS A 117 -9.11 3.29 11.17
C LYS A 117 -8.14 4.27 10.53
N ILE A 118 -6.85 3.93 10.48
CA ILE A 118 -5.78 4.84 10.07
C ILE A 118 -5.02 4.28 8.89
N LYS A 119 -4.90 5.09 7.83
CA LYS A 119 -4.11 4.76 6.64
C LYS A 119 -3.06 5.82 6.39
N LEU A 120 -1.83 5.38 6.14
CA LEU A 120 -0.76 6.26 5.70
C LEU A 120 -0.78 6.39 4.18
N CYS A 121 -0.71 7.62 3.68
CA CYS A 121 -0.66 7.92 2.25
C CYS A 121 0.45 8.93 1.95
N LYS A 122 1.36 8.58 1.06
CA LYS A 122 2.48 9.44 0.65
C LYS A 122 2.02 10.42 -0.42
N ILE A 123 2.42 11.69 -0.29
CA ILE A 123 2.21 12.72 -1.31
C ILE A 123 3.25 12.51 -2.43
N VAL A 124 2.79 12.12 -3.61
CA VAL A 124 3.63 11.88 -4.79
C VAL A 124 3.82 13.17 -5.58
N GLY A 125 2.79 13.98 -5.67
CA GLY A 125 2.81 15.21 -6.45
C GLY A 125 1.78 16.20 -5.95
N LYS A 126 1.89 17.42 -6.46
CA LYS A 126 0.90 18.46 -6.27
C LYS A 126 0.60 19.14 -7.59
N SER A 127 -0.62 19.63 -7.72
CA SER A 127 -1.02 20.44 -8.87
C SER A 127 -1.92 21.56 -8.40
N VAL A 128 -1.76 22.75 -8.98
CA VAL A 128 -2.65 23.89 -8.74
C VAL A 128 -3.87 23.73 -9.66
N ILE A 129 -5.07 23.78 -9.09
CA ILE A 129 -6.33 23.74 -9.82
C ILE A 129 -6.88 25.18 -9.95
N LYS A 130 -7.88 25.35 -10.83
CA LYS A 130 -8.73 26.54 -10.90
C LYS A 130 -9.16 27.02 -9.50
N LYS A 131 -9.28 28.34 -9.35
CA LYS A 131 -9.58 29.04 -8.07
C LYS A 131 -8.44 28.98 -7.04
N GLY A 132 -7.19 28.79 -7.48
CA GLY A 132 -6.01 28.86 -6.61
C GLY A 132 -5.88 27.72 -5.60
N LYS A 133 -6.73 26.68 -5.70
CA LYS A 133 -6.69 25.52 -4.81
C LYS A 133 -5.58 24.56 -5.20
N ILE A 134 -5.08 23.80 -4.25
CA ILE A 134 -3.99 22.84 -4.47
C ILE A 134 -4.55 21.43 -4.34
N GLN A 135 -4.29 20.60 -5.34
CA GLN A 135 -4.53 19.18 -5.31
C GLN A 135 -3.28 18.46 -4.83
N LEU A 136 -3.41 17.66 -3.78
CA LEU A 136 -2.42 16.68 -3.38
C LEU A 136 -2.73 15.36 -4.09
N ASN A 137 -1.77 14.85 -4.86
CA ASN A 137 -1.85 13.53 -5.48
C ASN A 137 -1.17 12.50 -4.57
N LEU A 138 -1.94 11.56 -4.06
CA LEU A 138 -1.45 10.52 -3.16
C LEU A 138 -0.98 9.28 -3.92
N ASN A 139 -0.15 8.48 -3.28
CA ASN A 139 0.41 7.25 -3.84
C ASN A 139 -0.64 6.17 -4.15
N ASP A 140 -1.79 6.20 -3.47
CA ASP A 140 -2.90 5.28 -3.68
C ASP A 140 -3.92 5.80 -4.73
N GLY A 141 -3.55 6.83 -5.48
CA GLY A 141 -4.38 7.41 -6.55
C GLY A 141 -5.51 8.30 -6.05
N ARG A 142 -5.63 8.55 -4.74
CA ARG A 142 -6.55 9.56 -4.20
C ARG A 142 -6.03 10.96 -4.42
N ASN A 143 -6.97 11.89 -4.52
CA ASN A 143 -6.70 13.31 -4.63
C ASN A 143 -7.38 14.04 -3.47
N ILE A 144 -6.63 14.87 -2.75
CA ILE A 144 -7.17 15.73 -1.68
C ILE A 144 -6.98 17.18 -2.10
N ILE A 145 -8.04 17.97 -2.03
CA ILE A 145 -8.03 19.39 -2.37
C ILE A 145 -7.85 20.19 -1.07
N ILE A 146 -6.90 21.11 -1.06
CA ILE A 146 -6.62 22.01 0.07
C ILE A 146 -6.56 23.46 -0.43
N ASP A 147 -6.92 24.41 0.44
CA ASP A 147 -6.88 25.84 0.10
C ASP A 147 -5.53 26.49 0.40
N LYS A 148 -4.71 25.92 1.30
CA LYS A 148 -3.37 26.44 1.67
C LYS A 148 -2.27 25.41 1.44
N ASN A 149 -1.11 25.85 0.94
CA ASN A 149 0.05 24.99 0.68
C ASN A 149 0.81 24.62 1.97
N LYS A 150 0.32 23.65 2.74
CA LYS A 150 0.95 23.27 4.03
C LYS A 150 1.87 22.05 3.96
N TYR A 151 1.62 21.12 3.04
CA TYR A 151 2.29 19.81 3.01
C TYR A 151 3.38 19.77 1.95
N GLY A 152 4.49 19.04 2.10
CA GLY A 152 5.53 18.87 1.08
C GLY A 152 5.30 17.66 0.16
N THR A 153 5.98 17.61 -0.99
CA THR A 153 6.07 16.37 -1.78
C THR A 153 7.05 15.40 -1.13
N GLY A 154 6.66 14.13 -1.00
CA GLY A 154 7.43 13.11 -0.29
C GLY A 154 6.97 12.88 1.15
N ASP A 155 6.26 13.83 1.74
CA ASP A 155 5.64 13.72 3.05
C ASP A 155 4.53 12.66 3.06
N THR A 156 4.17 12.20 4.25
CA THR A 156 3.10 11.22 4.45
C THR A 156 1.98 11.83 5.27
N LEU A 157 0.74 11.63 4.80
CA LEU A 157 -0.47 12.01 5.51
C LEU A 157 -1.07 10.79 6.19
N VAL A 158 -1.46 10.98 7.43
CA VAL A 158 -2.24 10.02 8.20
C VAL A 158 -3.71 10.34 7.97
N ILE A 159 -4.40 9.45 7.28
CA ILE A 159 -5.80 9.63 6.88
C ILE A 159 -6.69 8.70 7.69
N GLN A 160 -7.81 9.22 8.18
CA GLN A 160 -8.85 8.41 8.80
C GLN A 160 -9.70 7.72 7.74
N LEU A 161 -9.98 6.43 7.94
CA LEU A 161 -10.96 5.69 7.16
C LEU A 161 -12.23 5.47 8.01
N PRO A 162 -13.44 5.54 7.42
CA PRO A 162 -13.73 5.75 6.00
C PRO A 162 -13.81 7.23 5.56
N GLU A 163 -13.84 8.18 6.49
CA GLU A 163 -14.15 9.61 6.24
C GLU A 163 -13.12 10.37 5.39
N GLN A 164 -11.91 9.84 5.26
CA GLN A 164 -10.79 10.41 4.51
C GLN A 164 -10.28 11.77 5.01
N LYS A 165 -10.52 12.09 6.28
CA LYS A 165 -9.98 13.29 6.92
C LYS A 165 -8.50 13.12 7.25
N ILE A 166 -7.72 14.18 7.07
CA ILE A 166 -6.31 14.22 7.46
C ILE A 166 -6.25 14.38 8.98
N LYS A 167 -5.69 13.39 9.69
CA LYS A 167 -5.46 13.43 11.14
C LYS A 167 -4.11 14.05 11.48
N GLU A 168 -3.07 13.59 10.80
CA GLU A 168 -1.69 13.95 11.12
C GLU A 168 -0.85 14.04 9.84
N HIS A 169 0.22 14.82 9.91
CA HIS A 169 1.18 15.00 8.83
C HIS A 169 2.58 14.65 9.32
N LEU A 170 3.19 13.70 8.61
CA LEU A 170 4.56 13.27 8.80
C LEU A 170 5.45 13.91 7.75
N LYS A 171 6.24 14.88 8.18
CA LYS A 171 7.26 15.52 7.34
C LYS A 171 8.37 14.54 7.01
N PHE A 172 8.90 14.65 5.80
CA PHE A 172 10.04 13.85 5.39
C PHE A 172 11.35 14.60 5.65
N GLU A 173 11.91 14.40 6.85
CA GLU A 173 13.12 15.07 7.32
C GLU A 173 14.14 14.08 7.92
N LYS A 174 15.37 14.55 8.18
CA LYS A 174 16.41 13.76 8.84
C LYS A 174 15.91 13.29 10.21
N GLY A 175 16.13 12.03 10.53
CA GLY A 175 15.61 11.38 11.74
C GLY A 175 14.24 10.72 11.57
N SER A 176 13.57 10.89 10.43
CA SER A 176 12.26 10.26 10.20
C SER A 176 12.37 8.75 10.00
N PHE A 177 11.41 8.00 10.54
CA PHE A 177 11.31 6.56 10.36
C PHE A 177 10.65 6.23 9.02
N VAL A 178 11.42 5.61 8.14
CA VAL A 178 11.04 5.30 6.76
C VAL A 178 10.86 3.81 6.53
N TYR A 179 9.90 3.51 5.68
CA TYR A 179 9.61 2.20 5.13
C TYR A 179 9.87 2.19 3.63
N LEU A 180 10.56 1.18 3.11
CA LEU A 180 10.97 1.15 1.70
C LEU A 180 9.98 0.38 0.84
N SER A 181 9.33 1.10 -0.07
CA SER A 181 8.31 0.56 -0.98
C SER A 181 8.87 -0.04 -2.27
N GLY A 182 10.16 0.14 -2.56
CA GLY A 182 10.78 -0.28 -3.83
C GLY A 182 12.31 -0.35 -3.77
N GLY A 183 12.93 -0.75 -4.88
CA GLY A 183 14.38 -0.97 -4.96
C GLY A 183 14.83 -2.34 -4.48
N LYS A 184 16.14 -2.47 -4.20
CA LYS A 184 16.76 -3.71 -3.67
C LYS A 184 16.33 -3.98 -2.22
N HIS A 185 16.28 -2.92 -1.40
CA HIS A 185 15.94 -2.94 0.03
C HIS A 185 14.43 -2.81 0.32
N LYS A 186 13.58 -3.26 -0.60
CA LYS A 186 12.11 -3.16 -0.46
C LYS A 186 11.60 -4.02 0.70
N GLY A 187 10.71 -3.44 1.50
CA GLY A 187 10.18 -4.07 2.72
C GLY A 187 11.06 -3.92 3.95
N GLU A 188 12.23 -3.27 3.83
CA GLU A 188 13.02 -2.85 4.98
C GLU A 188 12.52 -1.52 5.55
N SER A 189 12.82 -1.30 6.83
CA SER A 189 12.47 -0.08 7.55
C SER A 189 13.63 0.39 8.42
N GLY A 190 13.78 1.70 8.55
CA GLY A 190 14.87 2.29 9.33
C GLY A 190 14.71 3.79 9.49
N ILE A 191 15.70 4.41 10.12
CA ILE A 191 15.75 5.86 10.34
C ILE A 191 16.51 6.49 9.17
N ALA A 192 15.98 7.58 8.61
CA ALA A 192 16.68 8.35 7.58
C ALA A 192 17.77 9.24 8.23
N GLU A 193 19.05 8.87 8.09
CA GLU A 193 20.17 9.61 8.68
C GLU A 193 20.59 10.80 7.82
N GLU A 194 20.57 10.65 6.51
CA GLU A 194 20.95 11.71 5.56
C GLU A 194 20.01 11.71 4.36
N ILE A 195 19.68 12.91 3.89
CA ILE A 195 18.87 13.14 2.70
C ILE A 195 19.69 14.07 1.81
N LYS A 196 20.24 13.53 0.71
CA LYS A 196 21.01 14.27 -0.29
C LYS A 196 20.24 14.24 -1.61
N ASP A 197 19.59 15.35 -1.96
CA ASP A 197 18.79 15.51 -3.18
C ASP A 197 17.82 14.34 -3.45
N SER A 198 18.25 13.39 -4.27
CA SER A 198 17.49 12.22 -4.73
C SER A 198 17.85 10.91 -4.01
N ILE A 199 18.91 10.90 -3.20
CA ILE A 199 19.44 9.75 -2.47
C ILE A 199 19.22 9.97 -0.97
N ILE A 200 18.92 8.88 -0.27
CA ILE A 200 18.75 8.87 1.17
C ILE A 200 19.60 7.76 1.76
N LYS A 201 20.21 8.02 2.91
CA LYS A 201 20.90 7.03 3.70
C LYS A 201 19.99 6.58 4.83
N VAL A 202 19.69 5.29 4.87
CA VAL A 202 18.77 4.69 5.84
C VAL A 202 19.55 3.74 6.74
N LYS A 203 19.38 3.89 8.05
CA LYS A 203 19.90 2.97 9.05
C LYS A 203 18.79 2.05 9.54
N PRO A 204 18.82 0.76 9.18
CA PRO A 204 17.86 -0.22 9.70
C PRO A 204 18.10 -0.47 11.19
N LYS A 205 17.10 -1.03 11.88
CA LYS A 205 17.25 -1.43 13.31
C LYS A 205 18.29 -2.54 13.51
N SER A 206 18.51 -3.37 12.50
CA SER A 206 19.46 -4.48 12.52
C SER A 206 20.15 -4.51 11.18
N GLY A 207 21.40 -4.05 11.14
CA GLY A 207 22.24 -4.02 9.95
C GLY A 207 22.98 -2.70 9.74
N GLU A 208 23.75 -2.66 8.67
CA GLU A 208 24.52 -1.49 8.24
C GLU A 208 23.63 -0.47 7.54
N SER A 209 24.05 0.80 7.58
CA SER A 209 23.41 1.87 6.82
C SER A 209 23.60 1.65 5.32
N PHE A 210 22.54 1.86 4.55
CA PHE A 210 22.60 1.75 3.08
C PHE A 210 21.93 2.93 2.40
N GLU A 211 22.26 3.12 1.13
CA GLU A 211 21.71 4.20 0.31
C GLU A 211 20.59 3.71 -0.60
N THR A 212 19.55 4.52 -0.75
CA THR A 212 18.46 4.25 -1.67
C THR A 212 17.85 5.54 -2.22
N SER A 213 16.98 5.43 -3.22
CA SER A 213 16.32 6.62 -3.78
C SER A 213 15.21 7.12 -2.84
N LYS A 214 15.17 8.44 -2.66
CA LYS A 214 14.10 9.19 -1.97
C LYS A 214 12.70 8.81 -2.45
N LYS A 215 12.57 8.41 -3.72
CA LYS A 215 11.29 7.98 -4.31
C LYS A 215 10.69 6.77 -3.59
N PHE A 216 11.53 5.84 -3.11
CA PHE A 216 11.09 4.59 -2.50
C PHE A 216 10.79 4.71 -1.00
N ALA A 217 11.34 5.73 -0.32
CA ALA A 217 11.03 5.99 1.07
C ALA A 217 9.58 6.37 1.28
N PHE A 218 8.99 5.80 2.31
CA PHE A 218 7.64 6.06 2.76
C PHE A 218 7.71 6.38 4.25
N VAL A 219 7.33 7.58 4.66
CA VAL A 219 7.46 7.97 6.08
C VAL A 219 6.37 7.29 6.88
N THR A 220 6.75 6.61 7.96
CA THR A 220 5.80 5.87 8.81
C THR A 220 5.77 6.38 10.25
N GLY A 221 6.68 7.27 10.62
CA GLY A 221 6.66 8.01 11.87
C GLY A 221 7.89 8.90 12.03
N LYS A 222 8.02 9.56 13.17
CA LYS A 222 9.21 10.35 13.53
C LYS A 222 10.35 9.41 13.96
N GLU A 223 10.33 8.93 15.19
CA GLU A 223 11.36 8.00 15.70
C GLU A 223 10.89 6.53 15.63
N LYS A 224 9.60 6.31 15.85
CA LYS A 224 8.95 4.99 15.84
C LYS A 224 7.83 4.97 14.80
N PRO A 225 7.58 3.82 14.16
CA PRO A 225 6.49 3.70 13.22
C PRO A 225 5.14 3.82 13.95
N ILE A 226 4.21 4.57 13.38
CA ILE A 226 2.82 4.70 13.85
C ILE A 226 2.02 3.43 13.53
N ILE A 227 2.52 2.65 12.57
CA ILE A 227 1.89 1.41 12.10
C ILE A 227 2.71 0.19 12.49
N THR A 228 2.02 -0.92 12.71
CA THR A 228 2.66 -2.23 12.81
C THR A 228 3.35 -2.58 11.49
N LEU A 229 4.66 -2.86 11.56
CA LEU A 229 5.49 -3.32 10.44
C LEU A 229 5.91 -4.78 10.65
N ILE A 230 6.35 -5.43 9.57
CA ILE A 230 6.77 -6.85 9.54
C ILE A 230 8.27 -6.98 9.83
#